data_AF-A0A975QM89-F1
#
_entry.id   AF-A0A975QM89-F1
#
_cell.length_a   1.000
_cell.length_b   1.000
_cell.length_c   1.000
_cell.angle_alpha   90.00
_cell.angle_beta   90.00
_cell.angle_gamma   90.00
#
_symmetry.space_group_name_H-M   'P 1'
#
loop_
_entity.id
_entity.type
_entity.pdbx_description
1 polymer ?
#
loop_
_entity_poly.entity_id
_entity_poly.type
_entity_poly.pdbx_seq_one_letter_code
_entity_poly.pdbx_strand_id
1 'polypeptide(L)'
;MRNDGGEDVYFDWPTGDSYLYENIPYSGVTATSSDMTTRFHPIMDSSNSCLCSGVSSIDFKERIGPGEQVAYWSMFSVPRDVDTINLEVPGFEDIVDIPVT
;
A
#
# COMPACT_ATOMS: atom_id res chain seq x y z
N MET A 1 0.91 -9.83 5.41
CA MET A 1 0.16 -10.53 4.35
C MET A 1 0.88 -11.82 4.03
N ARG A 2 0.13 -12.90 3.74
CA ARG A 2 0.67 -14.23 3.45
C ARG A 2 0.16 -14.66 2.08
N ASN A 3 1.03 -15.18 1.23
CA ASN A 3 0.63 -15.75 -0.05
C ASN A 3 0.16 -17.20 0.17
N ASP A 4 -1.15 -17.41 0.22
CA ASP A 4 -1.77 -18.74 0.35
C ASP A 4 -2.03 -19.42 -1.02
N GLY A 5 -1.63 -18.78 -2.12
CA GLY A 5 -1.71 -19.31 -3.48
C GLY A 5 -0.59 -20.32 -3.80
N GLY A 6 -0.73 -20.98 -4.95
CA GLY A 6 0.28 -21.91 -5.48
C GLY A 6 1.34 -21.28 -6.38
N GLU A 7 1.19 -19.99 -6.71
CA GLU A 7 2.07 -19.24 -7.61
C GLU A 7 2.71 -18.06 -6.86
N ASP A 8 3.80 -17.54 -7.41
CA ASP A 8 4.43 -16.33 -6.90
C ASP A 8 3.50 -15.11 -7.08
N VAL A 9 3.37 -14.29 -6.05
CA VAL A 9 2.78 -12.96 -6.15
C VAL A 9 3.90 -11.96 -6.36
N TYR A 10 3.81 -11.20 -7.44
CA TYR A 10 4.72 -10.09 -7.72
C TYR A 10 4.04 -8.79 -7.33
N PHE A 11 4.74 -7.96 -6.57
CA PHE A 11 4.47 -6.54 -6.49
C PHE A 11 4.90 -5.90 -7.81
N ASP A 12 4.15 -6.23 -8.87
CA ASP A 12 4.27 -5.58 -10.17
C ASP A 12 3.46 -4.27 -10.17
N TRP A 13 3.57 -3.50 -11.25
CA TRP A 13 2.87 -2.22 -11.43
C TRP A 13 1.40 -2.35 -10.98
N PRO A 14 0.96 -1.55 -9.98
CA PRO A 14 -0.42 -1.62 -9.51
C PRO A 14 -1.39 -1.40 -10.67
N THR A 15 -2.38 -2.27 -10.79
CA THR A 15 -3.41 -2.18 -11.84
C THR A 15 -4.32 -0.99 -11.54
N GLY A 16 -4.05 0.17 -12.12
CA GLY A 16 -4.85 1.39 -11.99
C GLY A 16 -4.03 2.68 -11.98
N ASP A 17 -4.70 3.82 -11.72
CA ASP A 17 -4.11 5.17 -11.69
C ASP A 17 -3.25 5.40 -10.42
N SER A 18 -2.21 4.61 -10.24
CA SER A 18 -1.29 4.77 -9.11
C SER A 18 -0.39 5.98 -9.29
N TYR A 19 -0.23 6.76 -8.23
CA TYR A 19 0.63 7.93 -8.25
C TYR A 19 2.09 7.48 -8.16
N LEU A 20 2.86 7.81 -9.19
CA LEU A 20 4.30 7.68 -9.17
C LEU A 20 4.90 8.97 -8.61
N TYR A 21 5.60 8.86 -7.49
CA TYR A 21 6.41 9.96 -6.99
C TYR A 21 7.78 9.89 -7.66
N GLU A 22 8.34 11.04 -8.03
CA GLU A 22 9.68 11.07 -8.63
C GLU A 22 10.72 10.49 -7.64
N ASN A 23 11.56 9.59 -8.15
CA ASN A 23 12.75 9.02 -7.50
C ASN A 23 12.61 8.02 -6.31
N ILE A 24 11.42 7.54 -5.90
CA ILE A 24 11.34 6.42 -4.92
C ILE A 24 10.19 5.43 -5.25
N PRO A 25 10.46 4.12 -5.38
CA PRO A 25 9.46 3.11 -5.72
C PRO A 25 8.42 2.81 -4.62
N TYR A 26 7.26 2.38 -5.09
CA TYR A 26 6.06 1.82 -4.42
C TYR A 26 5.95 1.93 -2.89
N SER A 27 4.85 2.54 -2.43
CA SER A 27 4.43 2.44 -1.02
C SER A 27 4.05 1.02 -0.59
N GLY A 28 3.78 0.14 -1.56
CA GLY A 28 3.30 -1.23 -1.35
C GLY A 28 1.86 -1.31 -0.85
N VAL A 29 1.22 -0.17 -0.57
CA VAL A 29 -0.17 -0.08 -0.11
C VAL A 29 -0.78 1.23 -0.63
N THR A 30 -2.00 1.17 -1.15
CA THR A 30 -2.80 2.35 -1.56
C THR A 30 -4.02 2.47 -0.65
N ALA A 31 -4.23 3.63 -0.05
CA ALA A 31 -5.42 3.92 0.75
C ALA A 31 -6.43 4.76 -0.03
N THR A 32 -7.71 4.39 0.04
CA THR A 32 -8.81 5.11 -0.62
C THR A 32 -9.99 5.32 0.31
N SER A 33 -10.83 6.31 0.04
CA SER A 33 -12.13 6.48 0.70
C SER A 33 -13.05 5.29 0.38
N SER A 34 -14.02 4.99 1.24
CA SER A 34 -14.96 3.88 1.02
C SER A 34 -15.74 3.99 -0.31
N ASP A 35 -16.02 5.21 -0.79
CA ASP A 35 -16.66 5.46 -2.09
C ASP A 35 -15.69 5.43 -3.29
N MET A 36 -14.40 5.13 -3.05
CA MET A 36 -13.30 5.09 -4.02
C MET A 36 -13.04 6.41 -4.76
N THR A 37 -13.63 7.54 -4.32
CA THR A 37 -13.47 8.84 -4.99
C THR A 37 -12.18 9.56 -4.60
N THR A 38 -11.65 9.27 -3.40
CA THR A 38 -10.47 9.93 -2.84
C THR A 38 -9.37 8.90 -2.62
N ARG A 39 -8.16 9.21 -3.09
CA ARG A 39 -6.94 8.44 -2.81
C ARG A 39 -6.08 9.23 -1.83
N PHE A 40 -5.60 8.58 -0.77
CA PHE A 40 -4.76 9.22 0.24
C PHE A 40 -3.29 9.02 -0.09
N HIS A 41 -2.52 10.11 0.00
CA HIS A 41 -1.09 10.07 -0.20
C HIS A 41 -0.39 9.64 1.09
N PRO A 42 0.62 8.76 1.02
CA PRO A 42 1.50 8.52 2.16
C PRO A 42 2.13 9.82 2.65
N ILE A 43 2.34 9.92 3.96
CA ILE A 43 3.04 11.06 4.55
C ILE A 43 4.49 11.02 4.07
N MET A 44 4.98 12.17 3.63
CA MET A 44 6.36 12.37 3.19
C MET A 44 7.16 13.08 4.28
N ASP A 45 8.43 12.71 4.44
CA ASP A 45 9.37 13.41 5.31
C ASP A 45 9.89 14.71 4.66
N SER A 46 10.75 15.44 5.38
CA SER A 46 11.34 16.70 4.88
C SER A 46 12.27 16.52 3.68
N SER A 47 12.68 15.29 3.37
CA SER A 47 13.54 14.93 2.24
C SER A 47 12.73 14.41 1.05
N ASN A 48 11.39 14.52 1.10
CA ASN A 48 10.48 13.99 0.10
C ASN A 48 10.55 12.45 -0.01
N SER A 49 10.82 11.76 1.09
CA SER A 49 10.74 10.30 1.18
C SER A 49 9.44 9.87 1.85
N CYS A 50 8.79 8.82 1.34
CA CYS A 50 7.60 8.28 2.00
C CYS A 50 7.93 7.75 3.40
N LEU A 51 6.98 7.87 4.32
CA LEU A 51 6.95 7.11 5.56
C LEU A 51 6.18 5.81 5.31
N CYS A 52 6.86 4.88 4.64
CA CYS A 52 6.28 3.62 4.19
C CYS A 52 7.30 2.48 4.18
N SER A 53 6.81 1.23 4.14
CA SER A 53 7.60 -0.01 3.98
C SER A 53 7.96 -0.29 2.51
N GLY A 54 7.98 0.76 1.69
CA GLY A 54 8.36 0.68 0.28
C GLY A 54 9.82 0.26 0.13
N VAL A 55 10.40 0.48 -1.02
CA VAL A 55 11.75 -0.01 -1.36
C VAL A 55 12.90 0.50 -0.49
N SER A 56 12.65 1.50 0.35
CA SER A 56 13.60 1.97 1.37
C SER A 56 13.65 1.04 2.59
N SER A 57 12.70 0.12 2.72
CA SER A 57 12.65 -0.92 3.75
C SER A 57 13.55 -2.09 3.36
N ILE A 58 14.33 -2.58 4.33
CA ILE A 58 15.13 -3.80 4.18
C ILE A 58 14.26 -5.04 3.95
N ASP A 59 13.00 -4.97 4.40
CA ASP A 59 12.03 -6.05 4.35
C ASP A 59 11.16 -6.00 3.08
N PHE A 60 11.41 -5.04 2.17
CA PHE A 60 10.70 -4.97 0.90
C PHE A 60 10.96 -6.22 0.06
N LYS A 61 9.87 -6.88 -0.35
CA LYS A 61 9.91 -8.05 -1.23
C LYS A 61 9.09 -7.80 -2.49
N GLU A 62 9.78 -7.60 -3.61
CA GLU A 62 9.12 -7.52 -4.93
C GLU A 62 8.38 -8.81 -5.29
N ARG A 63 8.81 -9.95 -4.73
CA ARG A 63 8.21 -11.28 -4.96
C ARG A 63 7.92 -11.96 -3.62
N ILE A 64 6.70 -12.47 -3.48
CA ILE A 64 6.26 -13.27 -2.33
C ILE A 64 5.92 -14.67 -2.84
N GLY A 65 6.76 -15.65 -2.48
CA GLY A 65 6.54 -17.03 -2.89
C GLY A 65 5.38 -17.71 -2.15
N PRO A 66 4.90 -18.87 -2.62
CA PRO A 66 3.88 -19.67 -1.94
C PRO A 66 4.25 -19.95 -0.47
N GLY A 67 3.32 -19.64 0.44
CA GLY A 67 3.50 -19.80 1.88
C GLY A 67 4.40 -18.75 2.55
N GLU A 68 5.02 -17.84 1.79
CA GLU A 68 5.77 -16.72 2.37
C GLU A 68 4.84 -15.64 2.93
N GLN A 69 5.38 -14.87 3.87
CA GLN A 69 4.70 -13.71 4.44
C GLN A 69 5.65 -12.52 4.54
N VAL A 70 5.06 -11.33 4.46
CA VAL A 70 5.76 -10.05 4.61
C VAL A 70 4.82 -9.02 5.20
N ALA A 71 5.38 -8.07 5.94
CA ALA A 71 4.65 -6.96 6.52
C ALA A 71 4.88 -5.71 5.65
N TYR A 72 3.80 -5.18 5.08
CA TYR A 72 3.81 -3.85 4.47
C TYR A 72 3.07 -2.87 5.37
N TRP A 73 3.54 -1.62 5.39
CA TRP A 73 2.94 -0.53 6.13
C TRP A 73 3.15 0.79 5.37
N SER A 74 2.23 1.72 5.55
CA SER A 74 2.32 3.09 5.05
C SER A 74 1.59 3.99 6.01
N MET A 75 2.13 5.19 6.27
CA MET A 75 1.46 6.17 7.11
C MET A 75 0.70 7.15 6.23
N PHE A 76 -0.59 7.36 6.50
CA PHE A 76 -1.46 8.26 5.75
C PHE A 76 -2.00 9.37 6.65
N SER A 77 -2.22 10.54 6.06
CA SER A 77 -3.00 11.62 6.70
C SER A 77 -4.40 11.60 6.11
N VAL A 78 -5.37 11.13 6.89
CA VAL A 78 -6.77 11.03 6.48
C VAL A 78 -7.56 12.25 7.05
N PRO A 79 -8.42 12.91 6.25
CA PRO A 79 -9.28 13.99 6.74
C PRO A 79 -10.19 13.57 7.90
N ARG A 80 -10.54 14.51 8.78
CA ARG A 80 -11.35 14.21 9.99
C ARG A 80 -12.79 13.78 9.71
N ASP A 81 -13.28 14.05 8.51
CA ASP A 81 -14.60 13.70 8.01
C ASP A 81 -14.62 12.33 7.29
N VAL A 82 -13.49 11.64 7.24
CA VAL A 82 -13.39 10.27 6.72
C VAL A 82 -13.35 9.29 7.90
N ASP A 83 -14.44 8.55 8.06
CA ASP A 83 -14.59 7.56 9.13
C ASP A 83 -14.03 6.18 8.75
N THR A 84 -13.92 5.89 7.45
CA THR A 84 -13.51 4.58 6.92
C THR A 84 -12.66 4.69 5.66
N ILE A 85 -11.73 3.76 5.49
CA ILE A 85 -10.87 3.65 4.31
C ILE A 85 -10.81 2.21 3.79
N ASN A 86 -10.46 2.06 2.52
CA ASN A 86 -10.09 0.79 1.90
C ASN A 86 -8.58 0.79 1.63
N LEU A 87 -7.93 -0.36 1.79
CA LEU A 87 -6.53 -0.57 1.44
C LEU A 87 -6.43 -1.59 0.30
N GLU A 88 -5.77 -1.18 -0.77
CA GLU A 88 -5.34 -2.05 -1.86
C GLU A 88 -3.88 -2.43 -1.65
N VAL A 89 -3.59 -3.73 -1.81
CA VAL A 89 -2.23 -4.25 -1.89
C VAL A 89 -2.10 -5.05 -3.18
N PRO A 90 -1.20 -4.65 -4.10
CA PRO A 90 -1.00 -5.35 -5.37
C PRO A 90 -0.85 -6.86 -5.21
N GLY A 91 -1.67 -7.60 -5.96
CA GLY A 91 -1.65 -9.07 -5.95
C GLY A 91 -2.35 -9.74 -4.77
N PHE A 92 -2.99 -8.97 -3.87
CA PHE A 92 -3.81 -9.47 -2.77
C PHE A 92 -5.25 -8.94 -2.87
N GLU A 93 -6.16 -9.56 -2.14
CA GLU A 93 -7.53 -9.05 -1.99
C GLU A 93 -7.53 -7.75 -1.17
N ASP A 94 -8.34 -6.79 -1.61
CA ASP A 94 -8.48 -5.50 -0.93
C ASP A 94 -9.02 -5.67 0.49
N ILE A 95 -8.52 -4.84 1.39
CA ILE A 95 -9.01 -4.74 2.76
C ILE A 95 -9.98 -3.57 2.82
N VAL A 96 -11.28 -3.86 2.94
CA VAL A 96 -12.34 -2.85 2.87
C VAL A 96 -12.85 -2.44 4.27
N ASP A 97 -13.43 -1.24 4.33
CA ASP A 97 -14.15 -0.69 5.50
C ASP A 97 -13.34 -0.64 6.80
N ILE A 98 -12.07 -0.22 6.70
CA ILE A 98 -11.19 -0.04 7.86
C ILE A 98 -11.56 1.26 8.57
N PRO A 99 -11.94 1.22 9.88
CA PRO A 99 -12.28 2.43 10.62
C PRO A 99 -11.05 3.30 10.91
N VAL A 100 -11.21 4.61 10.78
CA VAL A 100 -10.23 5.63 11.15
C VAL A 100 -10.76 6.37 12.38
N THR A 101 -10.00 6.34 13.48
CA THR A 101 -10.40 6.89 14.79
C THR A 101 -9.51 8.02 15.25
#